data_AF-A0A955BPN7-F1
#
_entry.id   AF-A0A955BPN7-F1
#
_cell.length_a   1.000
_cell.length_b   1.000
_cell.length_c   1.000
_cell.angle_alpha   90.00
_cell.angle_beta   90.00
_cell.angle_gamma   90.00
#
_symmetry.space_group_name_H-M   'P 1'
#
loop_
_entity.id
_entity.type
_entity.pdbx_description
1 polymer ?
#
loop_
_entity_poly.entity_id
_entity_poly.type
_entity_poly.pdbx_seq_one_letter_code
_entity_poly.pdbx_strand_id
1 'polypeptide(L)'
;SSGGTQAGIVLGAKLASYAGRITAISIDQVPDEQIPDERRDERFLAHVAQVANQAAALLGADIEVAATDFATNYDYLGGGYGVVGDLERTAIQRLARSEGVLVGPVYSGRAFGALLDMASRGAFADDSAVLFWHTGDESALHAYAADLAGAPAPLT
;
A
#
# COMPACT_ATOMS: atom_id res chain seq x y z
N SER A 1 -3.31 2.78 -8.54
CA SER A 1 -4.03 3.11 -7.30
C SER A 1 -4.34 4.60 -7.32
N SER A 2 -5.50 5.03 -6.80
CA SER A 2 -5.93 6.45 -6.86
C SER A 2 -5.55 7.28 -5.63
N GLY A 3 -5.04 6.67 -4.56
CA GLY A 3 -4.52 7.38 -3.38
C GLY A 3 -5.56 7.88 -2.37
N GLY A 4 -6.87 7.79 -2.66
CA GLY A 4 -7.93 8.29 -1.77
C GLY A 4 -7.90 7.68 -0.35
N THR A 5 -7.57 6.39 -0.21
CA THR A 5 -7.42 5.75 1.11
C THR A 5 -6.30 6.39 1.93
N GLN A 6 -5.15 6.63 1.30
CA GLN A 6 -4.01 7.27 1.96
C GLN A 6 -4.34 8.72 2.34
N ALA A 7 -4.99 9.47 1.44
CA ALA A 7 -5.49 10.82 1.70
C ALA A 7 -6.36 10.88 2.96
N GLY A 8 -7.35 9.99 3.05
CA GLY A 8 -8.26 9.95 4.20
C GLY A 8 -7.59 9.55 5.51
N ILE A 9 -6.70 8.55 5.49
CA ILE A 9 -5.98 8.09 6.68
C ILE A 9 -5.05 9.20 7.22
N VAL A 10 -4.28 9.86 6.35
CA VAL A 10 -3.37 10.94 6.77
C VAL A 10 -4.15 12.16 7.27
N LEU A 11 -5.24 12.54 6.60
CA LEU A 11 -6.12 13.61 7.09
C LEU A 11 -6.69 13.27 8.48
N GLY A 12 -7.25 12.07 8.64
CA GLY A 12 -7.81 11.62 9.91
C GLY A 12 -6.78 11.58 11.03
N ALA A 13 -5.55 11.15 10.71
CA ALA A 13 -4.43 11.16 11.64
C ALA A 13 -4.05 12.57 12.08
N LYS A 14 -3.98 13.54 11.15
CA LYS A 14 -3.76 14.94 11.50
C LYS A 14 -4.86 15.50 12.39
N LEU A 15 -6.13 15.26 12.05
CA LEU A 15 -7.28 15.69 12.86
C LEU A 15 -7.24 15.10 14.28
N ALA A 16 -6.80 13.84 14.40
CA ALA A 16 -6.69 13.16 15.68
C ALA A 16 -5.37 13.45 16.43
N SER A 17 -4.48 14.28 15.88
CA SER A 17 -3.12 14.48 16.41
C SER A 17 -2.35 13.17 16.64
N TYR A 18 -2.54 12.20 15.74
CA TYR A 18 -1.91 10.90 15.82
C TYR A 18 -0.40 11.02 15.56
N ALA A 19 0.40 10.57 16.52
CA ALA A 19 1.87 10.67 16.48
C ALA A 19 2.55 9.44 15.86
N GLY A 20 1.79 8.41 15.48
CA GLY A 20 2.35 7.22 14.86
C GLY A 20 2.73 7.43 13.40
N ARG A 21 3.51 6.49 12.86
CA ARG A 21 3.94 6.52 11.47
C ARG A 21 2.88 5.88 10.57
N ILE A 22 2.56 6.54 9.46
CA ILE A 22 1.70 6.00 8.40
C ILE A 22 2.59 5.80 7.18
N THR A 23 2.65 4.58 6.65
CA THR A 23 3.43 4.25 5.46
C THR A 23 2.54 3.53 4.47
N ALA A 24 2.35 4.12 3.29
CA ALA A 24 1.71 3.45 2.17
C ALA A 24 2.75 2.61 1.41
N ILE A 25 2.33 1.49 0.85
CA ILE A 25 3.13 0.71 -0.09
C ILE A 25 2.65 1.06 -1.50
N SER A 26 3.54 1.58 -2.34
CA SER A 26 3.20 1.88 -3.72
C SER A 26 2.98 0.58 -4.50
N ILE A 27 1.89 0.56 -5.26
CA ILE A 27 1.54 -0.57 -6.12
C ILE A 27 1.95 -0.28 -7.57
N ASP A 28 1.80 0.96 -8.01
CA ASP A 28 1.98 1.36 -9.42
C ASP A 28 2.46 2.80 -9.61
N GLN A 29 2.76 3.52 -8.53
CA GLN A 29 3.22 4.91 -8.58
C GLN A 29 4.72 4.97 -8.38
N VAL A 30 5.35 6.01 -8.93
CA VAL A 30 6.76 6.36 -8.70
C VAL A 30 6.86 7.64 -7.87
N PRO A 31 8.02 7.95 -7.25
CA PRO A 31 8.21 9.21 -6.55
C PRO A 31 7.94 10.42 -7.45
N ASP A 32 7.29 11.45 -6.89
CA ASP A 32 6.91 12.67 -7.61
C ASP A 32 8.13 13.43 -8.16
N GLU A 33 9.29 13.29 -7.52
CA GLU A 33 10.57 13.87 -7.95
C GLU A 33 11.10 13.23 -9.23
N GLN A 34 10.63 12.02 -9.59
CA GLN A 34 10.95 11.38 -10.86
C GLN A 34 10.07 11.87 -12.01
N ILE A 35 9.02 12.65 -11.70
CA ILE A 35 8.12 13.24 -12.70
C ILE A 35 8.68 14.61 -13.15
N PRO A 36 8.99 14.79 -14.45
CA PRO A 36 9.49 16.06 -14.99
C PRO A 36 8.51 17.21 -14.76
N ASP A 37 9.02 18.43 -14.66
CA ASP A 37 8.19 19.62 -14.38
C ASP A 37 7.14 19.88 -15.47
N GLU A 38 7.38 19.48 -16.73
CA GLU A 38 6.36 19.58 -17.79
C GLU A 38 5.14 18.69 -17.54
N ARG A 39 5.30 17.65 -16.71
CA ARG A 39 4.27 16.67 -16.31
C ARG A 39 3.92 16.78 -14.83
N ARG A 40 4.16 17.93 -14.19
CA ARG A 40 3.89 18.12 -12.75
C ARG A 40 2.46 17.74 -12.33
N ASP A 41 1.49 17.85 -13.22
CA ASP A 41 0.07 17.55 -12.94
C ASP A 41 -0.16 16.02 -12.79
N GLU A 42 0.85 15.21 -13.13
CA GLU A 42 0.88 13.75 -12.93
C GLU A 42 1.55 13.33 -11.61
N ARG A 43 2.04 14.29 -10.82
CA ARG A 43 2.62 14.01 -9.50
C ARG A 43 1.54 13.44 -8.56
N PHE A 44 1.77 12.22 -8.12
CA PHE A 44 0.80 11.43 -7.39
C PHE A 44 0.55 12.00 -6.00
N LEU A 45 1.58 12.28 -5.20
CA LEU A 45 1.38 12.77 -3.83
C LEU A 45 0.80 14.19 -3.80
N ALA A 46 1.09 15.02 -4.80
CA ALA A 46 0.41 16.29 -5.00
C ALA A 46 -1.11 16.09 -5.19
N HIS A 47 -1.52 15.11 -6.02
CA HIS A 47 -2.93 14.75 -6.18
C HIS A 47 -3.54 14.20 -4.88
N VAL A 48 -2.85 13.30 -4.17
CA VAL A 48 -3.33 12.75 -2.89
C VAL A 48 -3.55 13.85 -1.84
N ALA A 49 -2.64 14.83 -1.76
CA ALA A 49 -2.79 16.00 -0.91
C ALA A 49 -4.01 16.84 -1.29
N GLN A 50 -4.26 17.05 -2.59
CA GLN A 50 -5.46 17.74 -3.06
C GLN A 50 -6.74 17.02 -2.60
N VAL A 51 -6.80 15.69 -2.75
CA VAL A 51 -7.94 14.87 -2.28
C VAL A 51 -8.14 15.01 -0.78
N ALA A 52 -7.06 14.99 0.01
CA ALA A 52 -7.14 15.18 1.46
C ALA A 52 -7.68 16.57 1.84
N ASN A 53 -7.21 17.64 1.19
CA ASN A 53 -7.71 18.99 1.46
C ASN A 53 -9.16 19.20 1.02
N GLN A 54 -9.59 18.57 -0.08
CA GLN A 54 -11.00 18.55 -0.47
C GLN A 54 -11.87 17.87 0.60
N ALA A 55 -11.40 16.76 1.16
CA ALA A 55 -12.08 16.10 2.28
C ALA A 55 -12.07 16.96 3.55
N ALA A 56 -10.97 17.65 3.87
CA ALA A 56 -10.90 18.58 5.00
C ALA A 56 -11.93 19.72 4.87
N ALA A 57 -12.05 20.31 3.68
CA ALA A 57 -13.03 21.35 3.38
C ALA A 57 -14.48 20.84 3.53
N LEU A 58 -14.77 19.62 3.07
CA LEU A 58 -16.09 18.99 3.27
C LEU A 58 -16.43 18.75 4.75
N LEU A 59 -15.41 18.50 5.58
CA LEU A 59 -15.55 18.34 7.04
C LEU A 59 -15.59 19.69 7.79
N GLY A 60 -15.34 20.81 7.11
CA GLY A 60 -15.18 22.12 7.76
C GLY A 60 -13.97 22.20 8.69
N ALA A 61 -12.96 21.37 8.44
CA ALA A 61 -11.74 21.34 9.26
C ALA A 61 -10.72 22.38 8.81
N ASP A 62 -10.17 23.12 9.76
CA ASP A 62 -9.09 24.09 9.54
C ASP A 62 -7.73 23.39 9.64
N ILE A 63 -7.47 22.48 8.69
CA ILE A 63 -6.20 21.75 8.56
C ILE A 63 -5.78 21.74 7.09
N GLU A 64 -4.49 21.97 6.86
CA GLU A 64 -3.85 21.79 5.56
C GLU A 64 -3.02 20.51 5.53
N VAL A 65 -3.15 19.75 4.43
CA VAL A 65 -2.35 18.56 4.14
C VAL A 65 -1.46 18.83 2.93
N ALA A 66 -0.16 18.76 3.11
CA ALA A 66 0.85 18.90 2.07
C ALA A 66 1.26 17.53 1.52
N ALA A 67 1.83 17.50 0.30
CA ALA A 67 2.39 16.29 -0.28
C ALA A 67 3.47 15.63 0.60
N THR A 68 4.21 16.44 1.38
CA THR A 68 5.25 15.97 2.31
C THR A 68 4.70 15.30 3.56
N ASP A 69 3.39 15.36 3.82
CA ASP A 69 2.76 14.61 4.93
C ASP A 69 2.57 13.13 4.59
N PHE A 70 2.78 12.74 3.33
CA PHE A 70 2.60 11.38 2.86
C PHE A 70 3.94 10.65 2.79
N ALA A 71 4.06 9.55 3.54
CA ALA A 71 5.15 8.60 3.36
C ALA A 71 4.67 7.41 2.53
N THR A 72 5.32 7.20 1.39
CA THR A 72 5.05 6.09 0.47
C THR A 72 6.35 5.34 0.20
N ASN A 73 6.33 4.03 0.35
CA ASN A 73 7.45 3.15 0.02
C ASN A 73 7.29 2.64 -1.41
N TYR A 74 8.30 2.86 -2.24
CA TYR A 74 8.32 2.53 -3.67
C TYR A 74 9.15 1.28 -4.01
N ASP A 75 9.76 0.62 -3.02
CA ASP A 75 10.71 -0.48 -3.22
C ASP A 75 10.06 -1.80 -3.64
N TYR A 76 8.73 -1.88 -3.58
CA TYR A 76 7.95 -3.12 -3.78
C TYR A 76 7.10 -3.11 -5.05
N LEU A 77 7.43 -2.29 -6.05
CA LEU A 77 6.69 -2.23 -7.32
C LEU A 77 6.72 -3.55 -8.11
N GLY A 78 7.69 -4.43 -7.84
CA GLY A 78 7.80 -5.76 -8.44
C GLY A 78 7.85 -5.71 -9.97
N GLY A 79 7.09 -6.58 -10.62
CA GLY A 79 6.91 -6.57 -12.09
C GLY A 79 5.95 -5.48 -12.60
N GLY A 80 5.48 -4.59 -11.74
CA GLY A 80 4.47 -3.59 -12.04
C GLY A 80 3.07 -3.97 -11.58
N TYR A 81 2.09 -3.18 -12.02
CA TYR A 81 0.69 -3.31 -11.59
C TYR A 81 0.08 -4.65 -12.00
N GLY A 82 -0.49 -5.36 -11.03
CA GLY A 82 -1.21 -6.62 -11.26
C GLY A 82 -0.32 -7.81 -11.64
N VAL A 83 1.01 -7.67 -11.59
CA VAL A 83 1.96 -8.78 -11.79
C VAL A 83 2.27 -9.42 -10.45
N VAL A 84 1.99 -10.71 -10.32
CA VAL A 84 2.22 -11.49 -9.10
C VAL A 84 3.63 -12.05 -9.11
N GLY A 85 4.47 -11.60 -8.17
CA GLY A 85 5.79 -12.14 -7.92
C GLY A 85 5.84 -13.09 -6.71
N ASP A 86 7.06 -13.48 -6.34
CA ASP A 86 7.30 -14.36 -5.20
C ASP A 86 6.96 -13.68 -3.86
N LEU A 87 7.12 -12.36 -3.78
CA LEU A 87 6.75 -11.56 -2.63
C LEU A 87 5.25 -11.72 -2.33
N GLU A 88 4.40 -11.43 -3.31
CA GLU A 88 2.95 -11.51 -3.19
C GLU A 88 2.51 -12.95 -2.92
N ARG A 89 3.00 -13.92 -3.72
CA ARG A 89 2.66 -15.34 -3.56
C ARG A 89 2.96 -15.84 -2.15
N THR A 90 4.16 -15.57 -1.65
CA THR A 90 4.60 -16.04 -0.33
C THR A 90 3.80 -15.37 0.77
N ALA A 91 3.56 -14.05 0.67
CA ALA A 91 2.81 -13.28 1.65
C ALA A 91 1.36 -13.75 1.75
N ILE A 92 0.68 -13.93 0.62
CA ILE A 92 -0.70 -14.42 0.54
C ILE A 92 -0.80 -15.82 1.17
N GLN A 93 0.07 -16.75 0.76
CA GLN A 93 0.05 -18.12 1.28
C GLN A 93 0.35 -18.16 2.78
N ARG A 94 1.29 -17.33 3.26
CA ARG A 94 1.66 -17.28 4.67
C ARG A 94 0.50 -16.77 5.52
N LEU A 95 -0.08 -15.62 5.15
CA LEU A 95 -1.18 -15.00 5.90
C LEU A 95 -2.42 -15.90 5.96
N ALA A 96 -2.75 -16.53 4.83
CA ALA A 96 -3.86 -17.47 4.74
C ALA A 96 -3.65 -18.71 5.63
N ARG A 97 -2.42 -19.23 5.68
CA ARG A 97 -2.11 -20.45 6.44
C ARG A 97 -1.90 -20.20 7.94
N SER A 98 -1.38 -19.05 8.34
CA SER A 98 -1.13 -18.75 9.75
C SER A 98 -2.33 -18.12 10.45
N GLU A 99 -3.00 -17.16 9.81
CA GLU A 99 -4.07 -16.37 10.44
C GLU A 99 -5.47 -16.66 9.85
N GLY A 100 -5.57 -17.44 8.76
CA GLY A 100 -6.84 -17.66 8.07
C GLY A 100 -7.37 -16.42 7.34
N VAL A 101 -6.54 -15.40 7.13
CA VAL A 101 -6.90 -14.16 6.44
C VAL A 101 -6.47 -14.24 4.98
N LEU A 102 -7.43 -14.01 4.07
CA LEU A 102 -7.17 -13.92 2.64
C LEU A 102 -6.91 -12.47 2.25
N VAL A 103 -5.92 -12.25 1.38
CA VAL A 103 -5.63 -10.96 0.76
C VAL A 103 -5.47 -11.19 -0.74
N GLY A 104 -5.91 -10.24 -1.56
CA GLY A 104 -5.79 -10.35 -3.00
C GLY A 104 -4.38 -10.05 -3.51
N PRO A 105 -4.09 -10.45 -4.76
CA PRO A 105 -2.74 -10.47 -5.29
C PRO A 105 -2.24 -9.13 -5.85
N VAL A 106 -3.13 -8.14 -6.03
CA VAL A 106 -2.79 -6.87 -6.70
C VAL A 106 -2.37 -5.82 -5.68
N TYR A 107 -3.13 -5.70 -4.57
CA TYR A 107 -2.93 -4.63 -3.59
C TYR A 107 -2.54 -5.20 -2.23
N SER A 108 -3.46 -5.89 -1.54
CA SER A 108 -3.28 -6.24 -0.12
C SER A 108 -2.15 -7.27 0.06
N GLY A 109 -2.00 -8.21 -0.87
CA GLY A 109 -0.92 -9.21 -0.85
C GLY A 109 0.47 -8.58 -1.01
N ARG A 110 0.62 -7.60 -1.89
CA ARG A 110 1.88 -6.85 -2.05
C ARG A 110 2.18 -5.99 -0.83
N ALA A 111 1.20 -5.27 -0.32
CA ALA A 111 1.36 -4.45 0.89
C ALA A 111 1.73 -5.31 2.11
N PHE A 112 1.12 -6.48 2.26
CA PHE A 112 1.45 -7.42 3.33
C PHE A 112 2.83 -8.06 3.14
N GLY A 113 3.20 -8.40 1.90
CA GLY A 113 4.55 -8.90 1.59
C GLY A 113 5.64 -7.87 1.92
N ALA A 114 5.41 -6.61 1.55
CA ALA A 114 6.28 -5.50 1.92
C ALA A 114 6.40 -5.35 3.44
N LEU A 115 5.29 -5.43 4.17
CA LEU A 115 5.31 -5.41 5.65
C LEU A 115 6.19 -6.53 6.23
N LEU A 116 6.04 -7.77 5.75
CA LEU A 116 6.85 -8.90 6.23
C LEU A 116 8.35 -8.73 5.92
N ASP A 117 8.68 -8.28 4.71
CA ASP A 117 10.07 -8.03 4.31
C ASP A 117 10.67 -6.88 5.13
N MET A 118 9.97 -5.76 5.29
CA MET A 118 10.37 -4.65 6.17
C MET A 118 10.63 -5.11 7.60
N ALA A 119 9.74 -5.94 8.16
CA ALA A 119 9.93 -6.51 9.50
C ALA A 119 11.18 -7.40 9.57
N SER A 120 11.40 -8.25 8.56
CA SER A 120 12.60 -9.10 8.50
C SER A 120 13.91 -8.32 8.41
N ARG A 121 13.87 -7.09 7.88
CA ARG A 121 15.00 -6.16 7.77
C ARG A 121 15.16 -5.23 8.98
N GLY A 122 14.35 -5.40 10.03
CA GLY A 122 14.42 -4.57 11.24
C GLY A 122 13.93 -3.13 11.03
N ALA A 123 12.98 -2.89 10.12
CA ALA A 123 12.40 -1.56 9.90
C ALA A 123 11.55 -1.04 11.08
N PHE A 124 11.19 -1.92 12.00
CA PHE A 124 10.35 -1.65 13.15
C PHE A 124 11.13 -1.90 14.44
N ALA A 125 10.91 -1.08 15.46
CA ALA A 125 11.48 -1.32 16.79
C ALA A 125 10.81 -2.55 17.43
N ASP A 126 11.54 -3.28 18.27
CA ASP A 126 11.08 -4.53 18.87
C ASP A 126 9.79 -4.37 19.70
N ASP A 127 9.55 -3.19 20.27
CA ASP A 127 8.39 -2.85 21.09
C ASP A 127 7.28 -2.10 20.32
N SER A 128 7.43 -1.97 18.99
CA SER A 128 6.45 -1.23 18.18
C SER A 128 5.23 -2.08 17.83
N ALA A 129 4.04 -1.48 17.97
CA ALA A 129 2.80 -2.04 17.45
C ALA A 129 2.65 -1.64 15.98
N VAL A 130 2.45 -2.63 15.11
CA VAL A 130 2.25 -2.41 13.66
C VAL A 130 0.82 -2.80 13.29
N LEU A 131 0.07 -1.85 12.74
CA LEU A 131 -1.26 -2.07 12.20
C LEU A 131 -1.17 -2.25 10.68
N PHE A 132 -1.54 -3.44 10.19
CA PHE A 132 -1.76 -3.65 8.77
C PHE A 132 -3.19 -3.27 8.38
N TRP A 133 -3.34 -2.32 7.45
CA TRP A 133 -4.64 -1.91 6.94
C TRP A 133 -5.03 -2.73 5.71
N HIS A 134 -5.79 -3.80 5.92
CA HIS A 134 -6.27 -4.64 4.83
C HIS A 134 -7.44 -3.94 4.10
N THR A 135 -7.22 -3.57 2.83
CA THR A 135 -8.19 -2.82 2.02
C THR A 135 -9.15 -3.70 1.19
N GLY A 136 -9.15 -5.02 1.42
CA GLY A 136 -9.77 -6.00 0.52
C GLY A 136 -8.97 -6.18 -0.77
N ASP A 137 -9.59 -6.87 -1.74
CA ASP A 137 -9.14 -7.29 -3.09
C ASP A 137 -9.09 -8.83 -3.32
N GLU A 138 -9.47 -9.62 -2.32
CA GLU A 138 -9.49 -11.09 -2.34
C GLU A 138 -10.38 -11.70 -3.42
N SER A 139 -11.39 -11.00 -3.95
CA SER A 139 -12.17 -11.49 -5.09
C SER A 139 -11.31 -11.69 -6.35
N ALA A 140 -10.19 -10.98 -6.47
CA ALA A 140 -9.24 -11.16 -7.57
C ALA A 140 -8.49 -12.50 -7.50
N LEU A 141 -8.44 -13.18 -6.36
CA LEU A 141 -7.75 -14.48 -6.21
C LEU A 141 -8.18 -15.49 -7.29
N HIS A 142 -9.45 -15.48 -7.69
CA HIS A 142 -9.98 -16.37 -8.73
C HIS A 142 -9.34 -16.14 -10.09
N ALA A 143 -9.08 -14.88 -10.46
CA ALA A 143 -8.46 -14.54 -11.73
C ALA A 143 -6.96 -14.92 -11.79
N TYR A 144 -6.32 -14.99 -10.62
CA TYR A 144 -4.89 -15.26 -10.46
C TYR A 144 -4.59 -16.67 -9.94
N ALA A 145 -5.56 -17.60 -10.00
CA ALA A 145 -5.41 -18.92 -9.39
C ALA A 145 -4.18 -19.69 -9.90
N ALA A 146 -3.94 -19.68 -11.23
CA ALA A 146 -2.75 -20.29 -11.83
C ALA A 146 -1.47 -19.57 -11.38
N ASP A 147 -1.49 -18.24 -11.40
CA ASP A 147 -0.37 -17.41 -10.95
C ASP A 147 -0.07 -17.58 -9.48
N LEU A 148 -0.99 -18.05 -8.64
CA LEU A 148 -0.78 -18.28 -7.20
C LEU A 148 -0.42 -19.74 -6.85
N ALA A 149 -0.90 -20.69 -7.65
CA ALA A 149 -0.57 -22.11 -7.50
C ALA A 149 0.91 -22.43 -7.82
N GLY A 150 1.57 -21.58 -8.62
CA GLY A 150 2.92 -21.85 -9.14
C GLY A 150 2.84 -22.84 -10.31
N ALA A 151 3.96 -23.07 -11.01
CA ALA A 151 4.01 -24.14 -12.01
C ALA A 151 3.55 -25.46 -11.34
N PRO A 152 2.66 -26.25 -11.95
CA PRO A 152 2.19 -27.49 -11.35
C PRO A 152 3.41 -28.34 -10.99
N ALA A 153 3.46 -28.85 -9.75
CA ALA A 153 4.44 -29.85 -9.39
C ALA A 153 4.31 -31.00 -10.41
N PRO A 154 5.42 -31.48 -11.01
CA PRO A 154 5.33 -32.59 -11.94
C PRO A 154 4.64 -33.75 -11.23
N LEU A 155 3.64 -34.34 -11.88
CA LEU A 155 3.03 -35.58 -11.42
C LEU A 155 4.13 -36.65 -11.48
N THR A 156 4.74 -36.94 -10.32
CA THR A 156 5.64 -38.08 -10.11
C THR A 156 4.82 -39.36 -10.00
#